data_AF-A0A327UJS5-F1
#
_entry.id   AF-A0A327UJS5-F1
#
_cell.length_a   1.000
_cell.length_b   1.000
_cell.length_c   1.000
_cell.angle_alpha   90.00
_cell.angle_beta   90.00
_cell.angle_gamma   90.00
#
_symmetry.space_group_name_H-M   'P 1'
#
loop_
_entity.id
_entity.type
_entity.pdbx_description
1 polymer ?
#
loop_
_entity_poly.entity_id
_entity_poly.type
_entity_poly.pdbx_seq_one_letter_code
_entity_poly.pdbx_strand_id
1 'polypeptide(L)'
;MSPMLDVSDAVRAEIGDDEANRLLAGDNAPGAYDCSSCRAPGDTGQVRTSTVLFVGDETAVLAFAHATCIPSQVVKVSEEEVQNAVRTITAGAAPAQAHAQAPATATAPAPAAAHGAVPAPAHAAAQHQQTVPAPSVPSAPGATGTPVAPAHTAPVAPESPTAAAQTAVPAAERAVLGVTCGQISIGETLHAAVVVEPTARIARPGSDGQGDDFLPLLIEQGFQPVSGLSRPPAPVPGWSVLVAMGQLHAILQPPAGGSLQQNIWWQAHQALLVTDGWRAAANQSNSVLVYAAPVGSIGQQPREDLLREALVQAAAQGVLVAAAMPLAGS
;
A
#
# COMPACT_ATOMS: atom_id res chain seq x y z
N MET A 1 12.19 22.79 24.33
CA MET A 1 10.81 22.34 24.63
C MET A 1 10.92 20.96 25.23
N SER A 2 10.15 20.65 26.27
CA SER A 2 10.19 19.30 26.87
C SER A 2 9.63 18.27 25.89
N PRO A 3 10.26 17.10 25.74
CA PRO A 3 9.78 16.07 24.84
C PRO A 3 8.45 15.50 25.34
N MET A 4 7.55 15.18 24.41
CA MET A 4 6.27 14.53 24.65
C MET A 4 6.42 13.01 24.70
N LEU A 5 7.35 12.53 25.53
CA LEU A 5 7.69 11.12 25.66
C LEU A 5 6.83 10.40 26.69
N ASP A 6 6.44 9.18 26.35
CA ASP A 6 5.80 8.21 27.23
C ASP A 6 6.79 7.09 27.54
N VAL A 7 7.01 6.83 28.83
CA VAL A 7 7.90 5.79 29.37
C VAL A 7 7.09 4.96 30.37
N SER A 8 6.75 3.75 29.97
CA SER A 8 6.01 2.80 30.81
C SER A 8 6.82 2.33 32.02
N ASP A 9 6.12 1.88 33.06
CA ASP A 9 6.75 1.32 34.27
C ASP A 9 7.66 0.11 33.95
N ALA A 10 7.32 -0.68 32.93
CA ALA A 10 8.14 -1.80 32.48
C ALA A 10 9.46 -1.33 31.85
N VAL A 11 9.42 -0.30 31.01
CA VAL A 11 10.63 0.28 30.41
C VAL A 11 11.48 0.94 31.50
N ARG A 12 10.86 1.67 32.42
CA ARG A 12 11.50 2.29 33.59
C ARG A 12 12.19 1.27 34.50
N ALA A 13 11.55 0.13 34.75
CA ALA A 13 12.14 -0.95 35.55
C ALA A 13 13.40 -1.55 34.89
N GLU A 14 13.46 -1.58 33.56
CA GLU A 14 14.60 -2.15 32.83
C GLU A 14 15.77 -1.17 32.68
N ILE A 15 15.50 0.10 32.34
CA ILE A 15 16.56 1.11 32.13
C ILE A 15 16.97 1.84 33.42
N GLY A 16 16.18 1.74 34.48
CA GLY A 16 16.35 2.44 35.74
C GLY A 16 15.73 3.84 35.78
N ASP A 17 15.37 4.28 36.99
CA ASP A 17 14.65 5.55 37.21
C ASP A 17 15.44 6.79 36.78
N ASP A 18 16.75 6.81 37.04
CA ASP A 18 17.60 7.93 36.67
C ASP A 18 17.68 8.11 35.15
N GLU A 19 17.76 7.02 34.39
CA GLU A 19 17.78 7.07 32.92
C GLU A 19 16.41 7.44 32.35
N ALA A 20 15.34 6.86 32.88
CA ALA A 20 13.97 7.24 32.51
C ALA A 20 13.71 8.73 32.74
N ASN A 21 14.22 9.30 33.84
CA ASN A 21 14.08 10.72 34.14
C ASN A 21 14.92 11.60 33.20
N ARG A 22 16.12 11.16 32.79
CA ARG A 22 16.92 11.85 31.76
C ARG A 22 16.22 11.89 30.40
N LEU A 23 15.56 10.79 30.00
CA LEU A 23 14.77 10.73 28.77
C LEU A 23 13.58 11.71 28.81
N LEU A 24 12.84 11.74 29.93
CA LEU A 24 11.70 12.64 30.10
C LEU A 24 12.12 14.11 30.19
N ALA A 25 13.32 14.40 30.71
CA ALA A 25 13.90 15.74 30.72
C ALA A 25 14.37 16.20 29.33
N GLY A 26 14.61 15.26 28.41
CA GLY A 26 15.06 15.51 27.04
C GLY A 26 16.57 15.43 26.83
N ASP A 27 17.34 14.99 27.83
CA ASP A 27 18.80 14.90 27.73
C ASP A 27 19.26 13.77 26.79
N ASN A 28 18.52 12.64 26.78
CA ASN A 28 18.79 11.47 25.94
C ASN A 28 17.65 11.18 24.93
N ALA A 29 16.66 12.09 24.83
CA ALA A 29 15.58 11.97 23.86
C ALA A 29 16.06 12.48 22.49
N PRO A 30 15.88 11.71 21.40
CA PRO A 30 16.16 12.24 20.07
C PRO A 30 15.16 13.34 19.72
N GLY A 31 15.62 14.39 19.02
CA GLY A 31 14.74 15.39 18.43
C GLY A 31 13.87 14.75 17.34
N ALA A 32 14.45 14.54 16.16
CA ALA A 32 13.83 13.77 15.09
C ALA A 32 14.16 12.26 15.21
N TYR A 33 13.21 11.41 14.84
CA TYR A 33 13.36 9.94 14.82
C TYR A 33 12.53 9.33 13.70
N ASP A 34 12.86 8.11 13.27
CA ASP A 34 11.97 7.31 12.43
C ASP A 34 11.16 6.36 13.32
N CYS A 35 9.83 6.38 13.19
CA CYS A 35 8.96 5.54 14.00
C CYS A 35 9.32 4.05 13.82
N SER A 36 9.64 3.34 14.91
CA SER A 36 10.06 1.93 14.82
C SER A 36 8.99 1.00 14.23
N SER A 37 7.71 1.40 14.32
CA SER A 37 6.56 0.69 13.74
C SER A 37 6.31 1.06 12.27
N CYS A 38 6.00 2.33 11.96
CA CYS A 38 5.57 2.74 10.63
C CYS A 38 6.66 3.36 9.75
N ARG A 39 7.87 3.58 10.29
CA ARG A 39 9.02 4.23 9.66
C ARG A 39 8.80 5.65 9.13
N ALA A 40 7.64 6.25 9.41
CA ALA A 40 7.43 7.66 9.16
C ALA A 40 8.26 8.51 10.15
N PRO A 41 8.79 9.68 9.70
CA PRO A 41 9.54 10.57 10.57
C PRO A 41 8.64 11.15 11.66
N GLY A 42 9.18 11.28 12.86
CA GLY A 42 8.57 11.91 14.02
C GLY A 42 9.54 12.85 14.72
N ASP A 43 9.02 13.72 15.59
CA ASP A 43 9.83 14.61 16.42
C ASP A 43 9.28 14.59 17.85
N THR A 44 10.12 14.30 18.84
CA THR A 44 9.68 14.15 20.24
C THR A 44 9.17 15.45 20.86
N GLY A 45 9.52 16.61 20.30
CA GLY A 45 9.00 17.90 20.73
C GLY A 45 7.67 18.28 20.09
N GLN A 46 7.24 17.59 19.02
CA GLN A 46 6.03 17.91 18.25
C GLN A 46 4.96 16.82 18.32
N VAL A 47 5.39 15.56 18.43
CA VAL A 47 4.53 14.38 18.38
C VAL A 47 4.65 13.62 19.68
N ARG A 48 3.52 13.11 20.19
CA ARG A 48 3.54 12.22 21.36
C ARG A 48 4.23 10.91 20.98
N THR A 49 5.31 10.59 21.68
CA THR A 49 6.21 9.50 21.34
C THR A 49 6.25 8.46 22.44
N SER A 50 6.12 7.19 22.10
CA SER A 50 6.32 6.07 23.02
C SER A 50 7.74 5.54 22.93
N THR A 51 8.35 5.26 24.09
CA THR A 51 9.61 4.51 24.18
C THR A 51 9.38 3.01 24.11
N VAL A 52 10.15 2.34 23.25
CA VAL A 52 10.08 0.89 23.07
C VAL A 52 11.47 0.33 23.28
N LEU A 53 11.59 -0.57 24.26
CA LEU A 53 12.87 -1.18 24.59
C LEU A 53 12.89 -2.62 24.07
N PHE A 54 13.79 -2.90 23.14
CA PHE A 54 14.03 -4.26 22.64
C PHE A 54 15.12 -4.90 23.49
N VAL A 55 14.84 -6.03 24.14
CA VAL A 55 15.75 -6.72 25.04
C VAL A 55 16.06 -8.11 24.49
N GLY A 56 17.34 -8.34 24.21
CA GLY A 56 17.94 -9.64 23.91
C GLY A 56 18.59 -10.25 25.15
N ASP A 57 19.37 -11.31 24.94
CA ASP A 57 20.02 -12.02 26.06
C ASP A 57 21.19 -11.20 26.63
N GLU A 58 21.91 -10.46 25.79
CA GLU A 58 23.07 -9.64 26.20
C GLU A 58 22.89 -8.15 25.89
N THR A 59 22.01 -7.80 24.96
CA THR A 59 21.88 -6.44 24.43
C THR A 59 20.47 -5.87 24.59
N ALA A 60 20.38 -4.58 24.87
CA ALA A 60 19.11 -3.85 24.91
C ALA A 60 19.19 -2.58 24.06
N VAL A 61 18.14 -2.29 23.29
CA VAL A 61 18.09 -1.17 22.35
C VAL A 61 16.83 -0.36 22.58
N LEU A 62 17.02 0.93 22.84
CA LEU A 62 15.93 1.87 22.98
C LEU A 62 15.56 2.46 21.62
N ALA A 63 14.27 2.38 21.27
CA ALA A 63 13.72 2.95 20.05
C ALA A 63 12.47 3.79 20.36
N PHE A 64 12.04 4.55 19.35
CA PHE A 64 10.96 5.53 19.47
C PHE A 64 9.88 5.27 18.43
N ALA A 65 8.62 5.44 18.82
CA ALA A 65 7.48 5.32 17.93
C ALA A 65 6.43 6.37 18.26
N HIS A 66 5.56 6.68 17.31
CA HIS A 66 4.36 7.47 17.64
C HIS A 66 3.53 6.71 18.68
N ALA A 67 3.02 7.43 19.68
CA ALA A 67 2.19 6.84 20.72
C ALA A 67 0.88 6.21 20.17
N THR A 68 0.47 6.59 18.97
CA THR A 68 -0.66 5.99 18.25
C THR A 68 -0.29 4.72 17.47
N CYS A 69 0.98 4.50 17.16
CA CYS A 69 1.42 3.31 16.43
C CYS A 69 1.60 2.12 17.38
N ILE A 70 2.32 2.34 18.47
CA ILE A 70 2.57 1.33 19.51
C ILE A 70 2.71 2.02 20.88
N PRO A 71 2.21 1.41 21.96
CA PRO A 71 2.38 1.94 23.31
C PRO A 71 3.83 1.78 23.80
N SER A 72 4.19 2.50 24.88
CA SER A 72 5.49 2.28 25.52
C SER A 72 5.52 0.87 26.14
N GLN A 73 6.57 0.10 25.82
CA GLN A 73 6.66 -1.30 26.23
C GLN A 73 8.08 -1.87 26.11
N VAL A 74 8.30 -3.02 26.75
CA VAL A 74 9.50 -3.85 26.58
C VAL A 74 9.15 -5.02 25.66
N VAL A 75 9.96 -5.24 24.62
CA VAL A 75 9.80 -6.34 23.66
C VAL A 75 11.00 -7.26 23.77
N LYS A 76 10.76 -8.53 24.14
CA LYS A 76 11.81 -9.55 24.13
C LYS A 76 11.98 -10.09 22.72
N VAL A 77 13.21 -10.11 22.24
CA VAL A 77 13.58 -10.54 20.88
C VAL A 77 14.85 -11.38 20.96
N SER A 78 15.10 -12.21 19.95
CA SER A 78 16.34 -12.98 19.89
C SER A 78 17.55 -12.06 19.70
N GLU A 79 18.73 -12.48 20.15
CA GLU A 79 19.96 -11.68 20.06
C GLU A 79 20.29 -11.27 18.60
N GLU A 80 20.00 -12.14 17.63
CA GLU A 80 20.18 -11.85 16.20
C GLU A 80 19.27 -10.69 15.72
N GLU A 81 18.04 -10.62 16.23
CA GLU A 81 17.10 -9.55 15.91
C GLU A 81 17.51 -8.22 16.55
N VAL A 82 18.04 -8.23 17.78
CA VAL A 82 18.55 -7.02 18.44
C VAL A 82 19.76 -6.47 17.68
N GLN A 83 20.71 -7.31 17.29
CA GLN A 83 21.89 -6.89 16.52
C GLN A 83 21.52 -6.33 15.14
N ASN A 84 20.49 -6.89 14.50
CA ASN A 84 19.98 -6.35 13.24
C ASN A 84 19.27 -5.00 13.44
N ALA A 85 18.53 -4.82 14.55
CA ALA A 85 17.93 -3.54 14.92
C ALA A 85 19.01 -2.46 15.16
N VAL A 86 20.08 -2.77 15.91
CA VAL A 86 21.23 -1.87 16.10
C VAL A 86 21.86 -1.48 14.76
N ARG A 87 22.07 -2.43 13.86
CA ARG A 87 22.67 -2.16 12.54
C ARG A 87 21.78 -1.23 11.70
N THR A 88 20.46 -1.40 11.77
CA THR A 88 19.50 -0.58 11.04
C THR A 88 19.38 0.83 11.63
N ILE A 89 19.40 0.97 12.97
CA ILE A 89 19.31 2.26 13.66
C ILE A 89 20.61 3.05 13.51
N THR A 90 21.76 2.38 13.63
CA THR A 90 23.09 3.02 13.46
C THR A 90 23.33 3.45 12.01
N ALA A 91 22.73 2.76 11.02
CA ALA A 91 22.77 3.18 9.61
C ALA A 91 21.92 4.45 9.33
N GLY A 92 20.94 4.77 10.19
CA GLY A 92 20.16 6.02 10.13
C GLY A 92 20.74 7.16 10.98
N ALA A 93 21.67 6.87 11.89
CA ALA A 93 22.32 7.84 12.77
C ALA A 93 23.76 8.17 12.32
N ALA A 94 23.93 8.66 11.09
CA ALA A 94 25.18 9.29 10.69
C ALA A 94 25.14 10.80 11.03
N PRO A 95 26.10 11.34 11.80
CA PRO A 95 26.13 12.77 12.09
C PRO A 95 26.50 13.55 10.82
N ALA A 96 25.67 14.54 10.49
CA ALA A 96 26.03 15.57 9.54
C ALA A 96 27.16 16.43 10.12
N GLN A 97 28.40 16.26 9.63
CA GLN A 97 29.39 17.33 9.44
C GLN A 97 30.68 16.81 8.75
N ALA A 98 30.93 17.32 7.54
CA ALA A 98 32.18 17.96 7.09
C ALA A 98 32.50 17.67 5.61
N HIS A 99 32.87 18.75 4.92
CA HIS A 99 32.97 18.93 3.48
C HIS A 99 34.16 18.22 2.79
N ALA A 100 33.96 18.09 1.46
CA ALA A 100 34.93 18.24 0.37
C ALA A 100 35.85 17.06 0.02
N GLN A 101 35.63 16.44 -1.15
CA GLN A 101 36.29 16.83 -2.40
C GLN A 101 35.81 15.94 -3.57
N ALA A 102 35.36 16.58 -4.64
CA ALA A 102 35.25 15.99 -5.97
C ALA A 102 36.65 15.92 -6.63
N PRO A 103 36.80 15.10 -7.69
CA PRO A 103 37.26 15.70 -8.93
C PRO A 103 36.43 15.31 -10.16
N ALA A 104 36.14 16.32 -10.98
CA ALA A 104 35.74 16.22 -12.38
C ALA A 104 36.96 15.84 -13.25
N THR A 105 36.83 15.04 -14.32
CA THR A 105 36.65 15.42 -15.74
C THR A 105 36.87 14.12 -16.54
N ALA A 106 36.29 13.83 -17.71
CA ALA A 106 36.38 14.57 -18.97
C ALA A 106 35.39 14.02 -20.03
N THR A 107 35.37 14.70 -21.17
CA THR A 107 34.27 14.91 -22.13
C THR A 107 34.48 14.20 -23.49
N ALA A 108 33.40 13.62 -24.05
CA ALA A 108 33.00 13.45 -25.48
C ALA A 108 33.91 12.67 -26.47
N PRO A 109 33.49 12.32 -27.74
CA PRO A 109 32.26 12.65 -28.48
C PRO A 109 31.58 11.51 -29.29
N ALA A 110 30.42 11.86 -29.89
CA ALA A 110 29.61 11.09 -30.84
C ALA A 110 30.14 11.11 -32.29
N PRO A 111 29.62 10.23 -33.18
CA PRO A 111 29.52 10.52 -34.61
C PRO A 111 28.08 10.47 -35.16
N ALA A 112 27.94 11.11 -36.32
CA ALA A 112 26.70 11.56 -36.94
C ALA A 112 26.09 10.59 -37.99
N ALA A 113 24.83 10.92 -38.29
CA ALA A 113 23.85 10.42 -39.24
C ALA A 113 24.28 9.94 -40.65
N ALA A 114 23.46 9.05 -41.23
CA ALA A 114 23.18 9.01 -42.68
C ALA A 114 21.74 8.52 -42.99
N HIS A 115 20.93 9.50 -43.42
CA HIS A 115 19.81 9.56 -44.36
C HIS A 115 19.33 8.30 -45.13
N GLY A 116 18.00 8.14 -45.18
CA GLY A 116 17.25 7.34 -46.16
C GLY A 116 15.76 7.67 -46.12
N ALA A 117 15.15 7.94 -47.28
CA ALA A 117 13.96 8.76 -47.48
C ALA A 117 12.58 8.02 -47.53
N VAL A 118 11.54 8.83 -47.35
CA VAL A 118 10.05 8.72 -47.46
C VAL A 118 9.68 8.44 -48.96
N PRO A 119 8.51 7.87 -49.40
CA PRO A 119 7.20 8.43 -49.07
C PRO A 119 5.91 7.57 -49.04
N ALA A 120 4.89 8.21 -48.46
CA ALA A 120 3.46 7.89 -48.48
C ALA A 120 2.83 8.04 -49.88
N PRO A 121 1.57 7.61 -50.02
CA PRO A 121 0.62 8.34 -50.83
C PRO A 121 -0.64 8.75 -50.05
N ALA A 122 -1.16 9.93 -50.40
CA ALA A 122 -2.51 10.40 -50.10
C ALA A 122 -3.32 10.47 -51.40
N HIS A 123 -4.65 10.56 -51.24
CA HIS A 123 -5.75 10.94 -52.16
C HIS A 123 -6.85 9.85 -52.15
N ALA A 124 -8.15 10.13 -52.21
CA ALA A 124 -8.99 11.31 -52.04
C ALA A 124 -10.45 10.80 -52.12
N ALA A 125 -11.36 11.50 -51.43
CA ALA A 125 -12.78 11.73 -51.73
C ALA A 125 -13.69 10.62 -52.32
N ALA A 126 -14.82 10.35 -51.64
CA ALA A 126 -16.16 10.47 -52.25
C ALA A 126 -17.26 10.43 -51.18
N GLN A 127 -18.11 11.46 -51.23
CA GLN A 127 -19.37 11.62 -50.51
C GLN A 127 -20.44 10.70 -51.10
N HIS A 128 -21.45 10.27 -50.33
CA HIS A 128 -22.86 10.18 -50.77
C HIS A 128 -23.82 10.13 -49.58
N GLN A 129 -24.94 10.83 -49.75
CA GLN A 129 -25.99 11.18 -48.79
C GLN A 129 -27.20 10.24 -48.91
N GLN A 130 -27.98 10.10 -47.83
CA GLN A 130 -29.44 9.79 -47.78
C GLN A 130 -29.90 10.12 -46.33
N THR A 131 -30.66 11.19 -45.99
CA THR A 131 -32.10 11.55 -46.21
C THR A 131 -33.05 10.40 -45.80
N VAL A 132 -34.12 10.48 -44.99
CA VAL A 132 -35.10 11.48 -44.41
C VAL A 132 -35.98 10.70 -43.35
N PRO A 133 -37.09 11.17 -42.70
CA PRO A 133 -37.51 12.47 -42.10
C PRO A 133 -38.21 12.37 -40.68
N ALA A 134 -38.40 13.56 -40.05
CA ALA A 134 -39.42 14.17 -39.12
C ALA A 134 -40.58 13.34 -38.44
N PRO A 135 -41.33 13.81 -37.38
CA PRO A 135 -41.79 15.20 -37.14
C PRO A 135 -41.91 15.76 -35.68
N SER A 136 -41.53 17.03 -35.54
CA SER A 136 -42.31 18.25 -35.19
C SER A 136 -43.58 18.27 -34.29
N VAL A 137 -43.43 18.93 -33.12
CA VAL A 137 -44.20 20.03 -32.43
C VAL A 137 -45.75 20.00 -32.23
N PRO A 138 -46.32 20.64 -31.17
CA PRO A 138 -46.44 22.12 -31.08
C PRO A 138 -46.27 22.79 -29.68
N SER A 139 -46.12 24.11 -29.75
CA SER A 139 -45.72 25.07 -28.70
C SER A 139 -46.86 25.94 -28.16
N ALA A 140 -46.52 26.67 -27.08
CA ALA A 140 -46.85 28.09 -26.75
C ALA A 140 -47.96 28.36 -25.69
N PRO A 141 -48.13 29.60 -25.13
CA PRO A 141 -47.27 30.81 -25.16
C PRO A 141 -47.15 31.63 -23.82
N GLY A 142 -46.24 32.63 -23.83
CA GLY A 142 -46.43 33.96 -23.21
C GLY A 142 -45.56 34.29 -21.97
N ALA A 143 -45.00 35.48 -21.75
CA ALA A 143 -44.94 36.73 -22.51
C ALA A 143 -43.88 37.68 -21.89
N THR A 144 -43.16 38.42 -22.77
CA THR A 144 -42.72 39.83 -22.71
C THR A 144 -42.13 40.48 -21.44
N GLY A 145 -40.97 41.13 -21.63
CA GLY A 145 -40.63 42.38 -20.95
C GLY A 145 -39.13 42.74 -20.92
N THR A 146 -38.65 43.50 -21.91
CA THR A 146 -37.40 44.30 -21.85
C THR A 146 -37.80 45.77 -21.73
N PRO A 147 -37.03 46.63 -21.02
CA PRO A 147 -36.27 47.63 -21.78
C PRO A 147 -34.94 48.13 -21.15
N VAL A 148 -33.99 48.44 -22.05
CA VAL A 148 -33.12 49.65 -22.14
C VAL A 148 -31.97 49.89 -21.14
N ALA A 149 -30.77 50.07 -21.73
CA ALA A 149 -29.48 50.46 -21.14
C ALA A 149 -29.37 51.97 -20.81
N PRO A 150 -28.32 52.44 -20.11
CA PRO A 150 -27.11 52.88 -20.85
C PRO A 150 -25.76 52.64 -20.14
N ALA A 151 -24.71 52.96 -20.89
CA ALA A 151 -23.30 52.69 -20.68
C ALA A 151 -22.65 53.36 -19.46
N HIS A 152 -21.75 52.62 -18.80
CA HIS A 152 -20.72 53.19 -17.93
C HIS A 152 -19.33 52.62 -18.27
N THR A 153 -18.41 53.57 -18.23
CA THR A 153 -17.00 53.63 -18.60
C THR A 153 -16.14 52.56 -17.91
N ALA A 154 -15.27 51.88 -18.67
CA ALA A 154 -14.23 51.00 -18.14
C ALA A 154 -12.91 51.78 -17.94
N PRO A 155 -12.23 51.65 -16.79
CA PRO A 155 -10.81 51.94 -16.65
C PRO A 155 -9.96 50.67 -16.73
N VAL A 156 -8.70 50.89 -17.10
CA VAL A 156 -7.66 49.93 -17.48
C VAL A 156 -6.82 49.45 -16.28
N ALA A 157 -6.49 48.14 -16.30
CA ALA A 157 -5.33 47.43 -15.71
C ALA A 157 -5.23 47.25 -14.16
N PRO A 158 -4.57 46.17 -13.63
CA PRO A 158 -3.49 45.41 -14.25
C PRO A 158 -3.63 43.88 -14.31
N GLU A 159 -2.88 43.31 -15.26
CA GLU A 159 -2.62 41.89 -15.47
C GLU A 159 -2.07 41.23 -14.20
N SER A 160 -2.76 40.19 -13.72
CA SER A 160 -2.18 39.21 -12.82
C SER A 160 -1.53 38.11 -13.67
N PRO A 161 -0.27 37.73 -13.40
CA PRO A 161 0.41 36.72 -14.18
C PRO A 161 -0.29 35.37 -14.02
N THR A 162 -0.70 34.81 -15.15
CA THR A 162 -1.02 33.41 -15.36
C THR A 162 0.11 32.53 -14.81
N ALA A 163 -0.05 32.04 -13.59
CA ALA A 163 0.58 30.80 -13.16
C ALA A 163 -0.51 29.74 -13.25
N ALA A 164 -0.46 28.97 -14.34
CA ALA A 164 -1.20 27.72 -14.44
C ALA A 164 -0.82 26.87 -13.23
N ALA A 165 -1.70 26.83 -12.22
CA ALA A 165 -1.69 25.80 -11.21
C ALA A 165 -1.97 24.50 -11.98
N GLN A 166 -0.89 23.84 -12.40
CA GLN A 166 -0.93 22.43 -12.70
C GLN A 166 -1.33 21.78 -11.38
N THR A 167 -2.61 21.48 -11.24
CA THR A 167 -3.14 20.63 -10.19
C THR A 167 -2.36 19.33 -10.30
N ALA A 168 -1.32 19.20 -9.48
CA ALA A 168 -0.60 17.97 -9.33
C ALA A 168 -1.64 16.95 -8.85
N VAL A 169 -2.02 16.05 -9.75
CA VAL A 169 -2.84 14.89 -9.42
C VAL A 169 -2.10 14.21 -8.26
N PRO A 170 -2.72 14.06 -7.07
CA PRO A 170 -2.04 13.38 -5.97
C PRO A 170 -1.64 12.00 -6.49
N ALA A 171 -0.35 11.69 -6.37
CA ALA A 171 0.16 10.36 -6.71
C ALA A 171 -0.72 9.34 -5.97
N ALA A 172 -1.31 8.39 -6.70
CA ALA A 172 -2.22 7.41 -6.13
C ALA A 172 -1.53 6.72 -4.96
N GLU A 173 -2.02 7.00 -3.75
CA GLU A 173 -1.48 6.45 -2.52
C GLU A 173 -1.63 4.93 -2.60
N ARG A 174 -0.52 4.20 -2.54
CA ARG A 174 -0.55 2.74 -2.64
C ARG A 174 -1.29 2.19 -1.42
N ALA A 175 -2.34 1.42 -1.68
CA ALA A 175 -3.05 0.68 -0.65
C ALA A 175 -2.09 -0.22 0.15
N VAL A 176 -2.20 -0.18 1.48
CA VAL A 176 -1.47 -1.10 2.35
C VAL A 176 -2.38 -2.30 2.63
N LEU A 177 -1.88 -3.50 2.32
CA LEU A 177 -2.61 -4.75 2.53
C LEU A 177 -1.94 -5.56 3.64
N GLY A 178 -2.74 -5.94 4.64
CA GLY A 178 -2.40 -6.93 5.65
C GLY A 178 -2.57 -8.34 5.09
N VAL A 179 -1.68 -9.24 5.49
CA VAL A 179 -1.72 -10.64 5.09
C VAL A 179 -1.63 -11.54 6.33
N THR A 180 -2.54 -12.50 6.41
CA THR A 180 -2.54 -13.57 7.41
C THR A 180 -2.38 -14.91 6.72
N CYS A 181 -1.42 -15.73 7.17
CA CYS A 181 -1.20 -17.08 6.66
C CYS A 181 -1.84 -18.10 7.61
N GLY A 182 -2.46 -19.14 7.06
CA GLY A 182 -3.02 -20.24 7.86
C GLY A 182 -3.44 -21.40 6.99
N GLN A 183 -3.83 -22.51 7.61
CA GLN A 183 -4.39 -23.65 6.89
C GLN A 183 -5.92 -23.66 6.94
N ILE A 184 -6.55 -24.06 5.85
CA ILE A 184 -8.01 -24.20 5.77
C ILE A 184 -8.33 -25.60 5.30
N SER A 185 -9.13 -26.32 6.08
CA SER A 185 -9.66 -27.62 5.68
C SER A 185 -10.88 -27.45 4.78
N ILE A 186 -10.84 -28.06 3.60
CA ILE A 186 -11.96 -28.18 2.67
C ILE A 186 -12.22 -29.66 2.44
N GLY A 187 -13.36 -30.16 2.94
CA GLY A 187 -13.57 -31.61 3.09
C GLY A 187 -12.55 -32.20 4.05
N GLU A 188 -11.84 -33.24 3.63
CA GLU A 188 -10.76 -33.90 4.40
C GLU A 188 -9.36 -33.36 4.03
N THR A 189 -9.28 -32.43 3.08
CA THR A 189 -8.00 -31.89 2.59
C THR A 189 -7.66 -30.58 3.29
N LEU A 190 -6.44 -30.47 3.81
CA LEU A 190 -5.88 -29.21 4.29
C LEU A 190 -5.24 -28.46 3.13
N HIS A 191 -5.61 -27.20 2.98
CA HIS A 191 -5.06 -26.28 1.99
C HIS A 191 -4.27 -25.17 2.66
N ALA A 192 -3.15 -24.80 2.06
CA ALA A 192 -2.45 -23.57 2.39
C ALA A 192 -3.31 -22.37 2.00
N ALA A 193 -3.53 -21.45 2.92
CA ALA A 193 -4.33 -20.27 2.69
C ALA A 193 -3.60 -18.99 3.08
N VAL A 194 -3.92 -17.92 2.34
CA VAL A 194 -3.47 -16.56 2.58
C VAL A 194 -4.70 -15.69 2.58
N VAL A 195 -4.91 -14.94 3.66
CA VAL A 195 -6.02 -13.99 3.77
C VAL A 195 -5.47 -12.58 3.64
N VAL A 196 -6.04 -11.82 2.73
CA VAL A 196 -5.65 -10.44 2.42
C VAL A 196 -6.75 -9.50 2.85
N GLU A 197 -6.39 -8.51 3.68
CA GLU A 197 -7.31 -7.47 4.14
C GLU A 197 -6.62 -6.11 4.04
N PRO A 198 -7.22 -5.10 3.40
CA PRO A 198 -6.63 -3.78 3.34
C PRO A 198 -6.67 -3.11 4.72
N THR A 199 -5.72 -2.23 5.02
CA THR A 199 -5.70 -1.49 6.31
C THR A 199 -6.68 -0.31 6.34
N ALA A 200 -7.21 0.08 5.19
CA ALA A 200 -8.20 1.12 5.00
C ALA A 200 -9.11 0.78 3.81
N ARG A 201 -10.24 1.47 3.68
CA ARG A 201 -11.12 1.30 2.51
C ARG A 201 -10.37 1.66 1.24
N ILE A 202 -10.60 0.89 0.18
CA ILE A 202 -9.96 1.13 -1.11
C ILE A 202 -10.93 1.85 -2.02
N ALA A 203 -10.49 2.92 -2.66
CA ALA A 203 -11.25 3.61 -3.70
C ALA A 203 -10.45 3.60 -5.01
N ARG A 204 -11.16 3.60 -6.14
CA ARG A 204 -10.50 3.71 -7.45
C ARG A 204 -9.78 5.06 -7.58
N PRO A 205 -8.56 5.12 -8.15
CA PRO A 205 -7.88 6.39 -8.41
C PRO A 205 -8.75 7.34 -9.22
N GLY A 206 -8.96 8.56 -8.73
CA GLY A 206 -9.81 9.57 -9.36
C GLY A 206 -11.31 9.48 -9.05
N SER A 207 -11.73 8.55 -8.20
CA SER A 207 -13.08 8.53 -7.63
C SER A 207 -13.08 9.24 -6.27
N ASP A 208 -14.13 10.03 -6.02
CA ASP A 208 -14.52 10.58 -4.72
C ASP A 208 -15.42 9.61 -3.91
N GLY A 209 -15.49 8.35 -4.36
CA GLY A 209 -16.41 7.35 -3.85
C GLY A 209 -16.37 7.18 -2.33
N GLN A 210 -17.53 7.26 -1.70
CA GLN A 210 -17.73 6.88 -0.29
C GLN A 210 -17.68 5.35 -0.06
N GLY A 211 -17.62 4.56 -1.13
CA GLY A 211 -17.65 3.10 -1.12
C GLY A 211 -16.27 2.45 -0.94
N ASP A 212 -16.27 1.14 -0.69
CA ASP A 212 -15.05 0.31 -0.72
C ASP A 212 -15.03 -0.51 -2.02
N ASP A 213 -14.18 -0.11 -2.95
CA ASP A 213 -13.99 -0.71 -4.26
C ASP A 213 -13.08 -1.96 -4.22
N PHE A 214 -12.60 -2.39 -3.05
CA PHE A 214 -11.64 -3.49 -2.94
C PHE A 214 -12.14 -4.79 -3.60
N LEU A 215 -13.36 -5.24 -3.28
CA LEU A 215 -13.91 -6.46 -3.86
C LEU A 215 -14.23 -6.33 -5.35
N PRO A 216 -14.93 -5.25 -5.82
CA PRO A 216 -15.12 -5.01 -7.25
C PRO A 216 -13.82 -5.07 -8.05
N LEU A 217 -12.74 -4.44 -7.56
CA LEU A 217 -11.44 -4.44 -8.22
C LEU A 217 -10.85 -5.85 -8.34
N LEU A 218 -10.98 -6.69 -7.31
CA LEU A 218 -10.50 -8.08 -7.36
C LEU A 218 -11.35 -8.96 -8.27
N ILE A 219 -12.66 -8.75 -8.30
CA ILE A 219 -13.57 -9.46 -9.22
C ILE A 219 -13.22 -9.14 -10.67
N GLU A 220 -12.91 -7.87 -10.99
CA GLU A 220 -12.42 -7.46 -12.32
C GLU A 220 -11.13 -8.20 -12.71
N GLN A 221 -10.30 -8.59 -11.74
CA GLN A 221 -9.07 -9.36 -11.94
C GLN A 221 -9.28 -10.88 -11.95
N GLY A 222 -10.53 -11.35 -11.82
CA GLY A 222 -10.90 -12.75 -11.93
C GLY A 222 -11.10 -13.50 -10.61
N PHE A 223 -10.94 -12.83 -9.46
CA PHE A 223 -11.32 -13.43 -8.17
C PHE A 223 -12.82 -13.72 -8.14
N GLN A 224 -13.21 -14.82 -7.51
CA GLN A 224 -14.60 -15.28 -7.47
C GLN A 224 -15.24 -14.99 -6.11
N PRO A 225 -16.48 -14.47 -6.06
CA PRO A 225 -17.23 -14.38 -4.82
C PRO A 225 -17.37 -15.75 -4.15
N VAL A 226 -17.19 -15.78 -2.83
CA VAL A 226 -17.26 -16.99 -2.01
C VAL A 226 -18.47 -16.93 -1.10
N SER A 227 -19.39 -17.89 -1.23
CA SER A 227 -20.55 -18.06 -0.37
C SER A 227 -20.35 -19.11 0.73
N GLY A 228 -19.25 -19.87 0.68
CA GLY A 228 -18.88 -20.86 1.68
C GLY A 228 -17.57 -21.57 1.36
N LEU A 229 -16.96 -22.20 2.37
CA LEU A 229 -15.64 -22.84 2.27
C LEU A 229 -15.75 -24.37 2.03
N SER A 230 -16.82 -24.82 1.37
CA SER A 230 -17.04 -26.24 1.08
C SER A 230 -16.31 -26.75 -0.16
N ARG A 231 -15.83 -25.84 -1.01
CA ARG A 231 -15.11 -26.14 -2.26
C ARG A 231 -13.93 -25.19 -2.42
N PRO A 232 -12.77 -25.66 -2.93
CA PRO A 232 -11.68 -24.75 -3.26
C PRO A 232 -12.10 -23.75 -4.36
N PRO A 233 -11.62 -22.49 -4.29
CA PRO A 233 -11.87 -21.50 -5.32
C PRO A 233 -11.24 -21.90 -6.66
N ALA A 234 -11.74 -21.32 -7.74
CA ALA A 234 -11.19 -21.53 -9.08
C ALA A 234 -9.80 -20.88 -9.21
N PRO A 235 -8.90 -21.44 -10.04
CA PRO A 235 -7.62 -20.81 -10.32
C PRO A 235 -7.80 -19.50 -11.07
N VAL A 236 -6.98 -18.50 -10.75
CA VAL A 236 -6.97 -17.21 -11.46
C VAL A 236 -5.74 -17.10 -12.36
N PRO A 237 -5.91 -16.87 -13.68
CA PRO A 237 -4.79 -16.85 -14.62
C PRO A 237 -3.77 -15.74 -14.33
N GLY A 238 -2.48 -16.09 -14.40
CA GLY A 238 -1.36 -15.15 -14.37
C GLY A 238 -1.02 -14.56 -12.99
N TRP A 239 -1.82 -14.84 -11.96
CA TRP A 239 -1.41 -14.59 -10.58
C TRP A 239 -0.55 -15.72 -10.05
N SER A 240 0.31 -15.41 -9.07
CA SER A 240 1.07 -16.43 -8.36
C SER A 240 1.47 -15.96 -6.96
N VAL A 241 1.80 -16.91 -6.09
CA VAL A 241 2.29 -16.65 -4.73
C VAL A 241 3.76 -17.03 -4.66
N LEU A 242 4.62 -16.04 -4.39
CA LEU A 242 6.07 -16.23 -4.29
C LEU A 242 6.42 -16.77 -2.90
N VAL A 243 6.84 -18.04 -2.86
CA VAL A 243 7.34 -18.70 -1.66
C VAL A 243 8.76 -19.14 -1.93
N ALA A 244 9.71 -18.74 -1.08
CA ALA A 244 11.10 -19.11 -1.20
C ALA A 244 11.70 -19.34 0.19
N MET A 245 12.55 -20.36 0.30
CA MET A 245 13.20 -20.74 1.57
C MET A 245 12.21 -20.99 2.71
N GLY A 246 11.01 -21.47 2.38
CA GLY A 246 9.95 -21.74 3.35
C GLY A 246 9.31 -20.48 3.95
N GLN A 247 9.44 -19.33 3.29
CA GLN A 247 8.82 -18.07 3.67
C GLN A 247 7.97 -17.53 2.52
N LEU A 248 6.90 -16.82 2.86
CA LEU A 248 6.06 -16.08 1.92
C LEU A 248 6.65 -14.69 1.67
N HIS A 249 6.90 -14.35 0.40
CA HIS A 249 7.53 -13.08 0.02
C HIS A 249 6.56 -12.11 -0.64
N ALA A 250 5.74 -12.58 -1.59
CA ALA A 250 4.92 -11.71 -2.41
C ALA A 250 3.72 -12.44 -3.02
N ILE A 251 2.72 -11.64 -3.42
CA ILE A 251 1.65 -12.06 -4.35
C ILE A 251 1.87 -11.27 -5.64
N LEU A 252 2.01 -12.00 -6.74
CA LEU A 252 2.29 -11.47 -8.06
C LEU A 252 0.99 -11.41 -8.86
N GLN A 253 0.75 -10.29 -9.52
CA GLN A 253 -0.36 -10.11 -10.46
C GLN A 253 0.13 -10.36 -11.90
N PRO A 254 -0.79 -10.73 -12.81
CA PRO A 254 -0.48 -10.85 -14.22
C PRO A 254 0.15 -9.56 -14.77
N PRO A 255 1.00 -9.67 -15.79
CA PRO A 255 1.56 -8.49 -16.45
C PRO A 255 0.44 -7.58 -16.97
N ALA A 256 0.52 -6.30 -16.64
CA ALA A 256 -0.39 -5.28 -17.16
C ALA A 256 0.22 -4.61 -18.40
N GLY A 257 -0.63 -4.26 -19.38
CA GLY A 257 -0.26 -3.33 -20.45
C GLY A 257 0.87 -3.81 -21.40
N GLY A 258 0.85 -5.07 -21.84
CA GLY A 258 1.79 -5.59 -22.85
C GLY A 258 3.22 -5.84 -22.35
N SER A 259 3.50 -5.60 -21.06
CA SER A 259 4.72 -6.05 -20.39
C SER A 259 4.76 -7.58 -20.29
N LEU A 260 5.96 -8.17 -20.32
CA LEU A 260 6.16 -9.58 -20.02
C LEU A 260 6.51 -9.83 -18.54
N GLN A 261 6.73 -8.76 -17.76
CA GLN A 261 7.10 -8.87 -16.35
C GLN A 261 5.87 -8.91 -15.45
N GLN A 262 5.84 -9.86 -14.52
CA GLN A 262 4.81 -9.91 -13.47
C GLN A 262 5.00 -8.74 -12.51
N ASN A 263 3.90 -8.08 -12.17
CA ASN A 263 3.94 -6.98 -11.20
C ASN A 263 3.75 -7.55 -9.79
N ILE A 264 4.39 -6.93 -8.79
CA ILE A 264 4.18 -7.28 -7.39
C ILE A 264 2.92 -6.58 -6.91
N TRP A 265 1.85 -7.33 -6.65
CA TRP A 265 0.60 -6.79 -6.12
C TRP A 265 0.69 -6.55 -4.61
N TRP A 266 1.32 -7.49 -3.91
CA TRP A 266 1.64 -7.37 -2.50
C TRP A 266 3.04 -7.92 -2.22
N GLN A 267 3.77 -7.27 -1.32
CA GLN A 267 5.08 -7.72 -0.85
C GLN A 267 5.15 -7.66 0.67
N ALA A 268 5.70 -8.71 1.27
CA ALA A 268 6.04 -8.71 2.67
C ALA A 268 7.23 -7.77 2.92
N HIS A 269 7.15 -6.91 3.93
CA HIS A 269 8.28 -6.08 4.35
C HIS A 269 9.46 -6.94 4.82
N GLN A 270 9.14 -8.06 5.48
CA GLN A 270 10.03 -9.17 5.78
C GLN A 270 9.32 -10.46 5.39
N ALA A 271 10.06 -11.40 4.82
CA ALA A 271 9.50 -12.67 4.38
C ALA A 271 8.82 -13.39 5.56
N LEU A 272 7.54 -13.71 5.41
CA LEU A 272 6.73 -14.27 6.48
C LEU A 272 7.04 -15.75 6.62
N LEU A 273 7.56 -16.16 7.79
CA LEU A 273 7.73 -17.57 8.10
C LEU A 273 6.35 -18.23 8.18
N VAL A 274 6.14 -19.25 7.35
CA VAL A 274 4.92 -20.06 7.34
C VAL A 274 5.18 -21.36 8.09
N THR A 275 4.14 -21.93 8.70
CA THR A 275 4.26 -23.20 9.44
C THR A 275 4.64 -24.35 8.51
N ASP A 276 5.20 -25.41 9.08
CA ASP A 276 5.54 -26.63 8.33
C ASP A 276 4.30 -27.26 7.69
N GLY A 277 3.19 -27.27 8.40
CA GLY A 277 1.90 -27.75 7.89
C GLY A 277 1.41 -26.93 6.69
N TRP A 278 1.52 -25.60 6.76
CA TRP A 278 1.20 -24.72 5.64
C TRP A 278 2.05 -25.02 4.42
N ARG A 279 3.38 -25.18 4.57
CA ARG A 279 4.28 -25.50 3.46
C ARG A 279 3.99 -26.87 2.86
N ALA A 280 3.76 -27.87 3.71
CA ALA A 280 3.41 -29.21 3.26
C ALA A 280 2.14 -29.19 2.41
N ALA A 281 1.10 -28.48 2.88
CA ALA A 281 -0.15 -28.32 2.13
C ALA A 281 0.08 -27.58 0.79
N ALA A 282 0.81 -26.47 0.79
CA ALA A 282 1.10 -25.68 -0.41
C ALA A 282 1.86 -26.50 -1.47
N ASN A 283 2.88 -27.26 -1.06
CA ASN A 283 3.67 -28.11 -1.93
C ASN A 283 2.87 -29.31 -2.43
N GLN A 284 2.00 -29.88 -1.60
CA GLN A 284 1.16 -31.02 -1.97
C GLN A 284 0.13 -30.64 -3.04
N SER A 285 -0.51 -29.47 -2.93
CA SER A 285 -1.47 -28.99 -3.93
C SER A 285 -0.83 -28.18 -5.06
N ASN A 286 0.46 -27.86 -4.96
CA ASN A 286 1.17 -26.87 -5.79
C ASN A 286 0.37 -25.56 -5.97
N SER A 287 -0.36 -25.17 -4.91
CA SER A 287 -1.31 -24.06 -4.96
C SER A 287 -1.62 -23.55 -3.57
N VAL A 288 -1.87 -22.25 -3.49
CA VAL A 288 -2.29 -21.51 -2.29
C VAL A 288 -3.66 -20.90 -2.56
N LEU A 289 -4.57 -21.02 -1.59
CA LEU A 289 -5.87 -20.39 -1.64
C LEU A 289 -5.77 -18.97 -1.09
N VAL A 290 -6.00 -17.97 -1.94
CA VAL A 290 -5.97 -16.57 -1.53
C VAL A 290 -7.41 -16.10 -1.34
N TYR A 291 -7.74 -15.69 -0.12
CA TYR A 291 -9.01 -15.09 0.26
C TYR A 291 -8.80 -13.60 0.49
N ALA A 292 -9.75 -12.77 0.08
CA ALA A 292 -9.67 -11.34 0.28
C ALA A 292 -11.03 -10.78 0.73
N ALA A 293 -10.98 -9.87 1.70
CA ALA A 293 -12.14 -9.21 2.28
C ALA A 293 -11.86 -7.73 2.55
N PRO A 294 -12.89 -6.86 2.62
CA PRO A 294 -12.74 -5.46 2.99
C PRO A 294 -12.17 -5.28 4.40
N VAL A 295 -11.63 -4.09 4.66
CA VAL A 295 -11.10 -3.72 5.99
C VAL A 295 -12.13 -3.98 7.09
N GLY A 296 -11.69 -4.60 8.18
CA GLY A 296 -12.49 -4.93 9.35
C GLY A 296 -13.35 -6.19 9.22
N SER A 297 -13.26 -6.94 8.11
CA SER A 297 -14.12 -8.11 7.88
C SER A 297 -13.59 -9.40 8.52
N ILE A 298 -12.27 -9.60 8.51
CA ILE A 298 -11.65 -10.82 9.08
C ILE A 298 -10.87 -10.47 10.35
N GLY A 299 -10.06 -9.40 10.31
CA GLY A 299 -9.19 -9.01 11.42
C GLY A 299 -8.03 -9.97 11.66
N GLN A 300 -7.32 -9.76 12.77
CA GLN A 300 -6.22 -10.63 13.19
C GLN A 300 -6.75 -11.90 13.84
N GLN A 301 -6.31 -13.05 13.34
CA GLN A 301 -6.79 -14.35 13.80
C GLN A 301 -5.62 -15.14 14.42
N PRO A 302 -5.61 -15.35 15.75
CA PRO A 302 -4.49 -15.97 16.44
C PRO A 302 -4.45 -17.50 16.29
N ARG A 303 -5.54 -18.11 15.80
CA ARG A 303 -5.67 -19.57 15.66
C ARG A 303 -6.38 -19.91 14.35
N GLU A 304 -6.08 -21.08 13.79
CA GLU A 304 -6.61 -21.52 12.49
C GLU A 304 -8.11 -21.82 12.51
N ASP A 305 -8.64 -22.31 13.63
CA ASP A 305 -10.09 -22.53 13.81
C ASP A 305 -10.86 -21.20 13.72
N LEU A 306 -10.35 -20.18 14.41
CA LEU A 306 -10.93 -18.83 14.38
C LEU A 306 -10.81 -18.18 12.99
N LEU A 307 -9.68 -18.39 12.29
CA LEU A 307 -9.51 -17.93 10.92
C LEU A 307 -10.57 -18.52 9.99
N ARG A 308 -10.84 -19.82 10.11
CA ARG A 308 -11.88 -20.48 9.31
C ARG A 308 -13.26 -19.92 9.63
N GLU A 309 -13.59 -19.76 10.92
CA GLU A 309 -14.89 -19.20 11.33
C GLU A 309 -15.10 -17.78 10.80
N ALA A 310 -14.07 -16.93 10.88
CA ALA A 310 -14.12 -15.58 10.33
C ALA A 310 -14.36 -15.56 8.82
N LEU A 311 -13.70 -16.45 8.07
CA LEU A 311 -13.92 -16.59 6.63
C LEU A 311 -15.33 -17.11 6.30
N VAL A 312 -15.87 -18.06 7.07
CA VAL A 312 -17.25 -18.52 6.91
C VAL A 312 -18.24 -17.37 7.14
N GLN A 313 -18.00 -16.55 8.16
CA GLN A 313 -18.85 -15.40 8.45
C GLN A 313 -18.79 -14.35 7.34
N ALA A 314 -17.59 -14.01 6.85
CA ALA A 314 -17.42 -13.08 5.73
C ALA A 314 -18.07 -13.60 4.44
N ALA A 315 -17.96 -14.91 4.17
CA ALA A 315 -18.64 -15.54 3.03
C ALA A 315 -20.17 -15.47 3.15
N ALA A 316 -20.72 -15.72 4.34
CA ALA A 316 -22.16 -15.62 4.61
C ALA A 316 -22.69 -14.18 4.46
N GLN A 317 -21.84 -13.19 4.75
CA GLN A 317 -22.14 -11.76 4.53
C GLN A 317 -21.95 -11.32 3.07
N GLY A 318 -21.41 -12.18 2.19
CA GLY A 318 -21.14 -11.84 0.79
C GLY A 318 -19.96 -10.89 0.60
N VAL A 319 -19.08 -10.75 1.60
CA VAL A 319 -17.93 -9.82 1.60
C VAL A 319 -16.59 -10.56 1.44
N LEU A 320 -16.61 -11.72 0.78
CA LEU A 320 -15.43 -12.54 0.57
C LEU A 320 -15.28 -12.90 -0.90
N VAL A 321 -14.08 -12.69 -1.43
CA VAL A 321 -13.67 -13.20 -2.75
C VAL A 321 -12.45 -14.09 -2.58
N ALA A 322 -12.25 -15.04 -3.49
CA ALA A 322 -11.08 -15.90 -3.45
C ALA A 322 -10.63 -16.37 -4.83
N ALA A 323 -9.38 -16.81 -4.87
CA ALA A 323 -8.78 -17.47 -6.01
C ALA A 323 -7.77 -18.52 -5.55
N ALA A 324 -7.64 -19.60 -6.31
CA ALA A 324 -6.49 -20.50 -6.18
C ALA A 324 -5.33 -19.95 -7.03
N MET A 325 -4.14 -19.84 -6.44
CA MET A 325 -2.95 -19.35 -7.12
C MET A 325 -1.86 -20.42 -7.13
N PRO A 326 -1.11 -20.58 -8.23
CA PRO A 326 0.08 -21.43 -8.25
C PRO A 326 1.21 -20.82 -7.41
N LEU A 327 2.11 -21.68 -6.94
CA LEU A 327 3.37 -21.25 -6.34
C LEU A 327 4.33 -20.72 -7.41
N ALA A 328 5.04 -19.64 -7.07
CA ALA A 328 6.18 -19.14 -7.82
C ALA A 328 7.44 -19.26 -6.96
N GLY A 329 8.58 -19.53 -7.60
CA GLY A 329 9.90 -19.58 -6.93
C GLY A 329 10.22 -20.87 -6.16
N SER A 330 9.39 -21.92 -6.31
CA SER A 330 9.66 -23.28 -5.80
C SER A 330 10.68 -24.04 -6.63
#